data_AF-A0A563U1T9-F1
#
_entry.id   AF-A0A563U1T9-F1
#
_cell.length_a   1.000
_cell.length_b   1.000
_cell.length_c   1.000
_cell.angle_alpha   90.00
_cell.angle_beta   90.00
_cell.angle_gamma   90.00
#
_symmetry.space_group_name_H-M   'P 1'
#
loop_
_entity.id
_entity.type
_entity.pdbx_description
1 polymer ?
#
loop_
_entity_poly.entity_id
_entity_poly.type
_entity_poly.pdbx_seq_one_letter_code
_entity_poly.pdbx_strand_id
1 'polypeptide(L)'
;MKRILLIVLLIVPAFFAKAQELTGKVIDGKTQAPLQYVNVGVMGKSIGTVTGKDGSFNLNLSDHPNDTLRLSMVGYVPLTFKIADAINMRDKNFVLQPATMQLNEVKVSNHKWKQVILGNTTRSKNTNASFNTGRPGNEIGTIIKIKKSPTYLKQFNASLSSTLMTDSVTMRLNFYTIKNGLPNQLLQNQNIFVTIKKGQDMITADLNPYNIVVEDKFFVSLEWVKESRAENIWFSASLFSGAIIARETSQGTWEKEGIVGLGFNVLAEY
;
A
#
# COMPACT_ATOMS: atom_id res chain seq x y z
N MET A 1 -2.23 -45.63 40.04
CA MET A 1 -1.25 -44.53 39.96
C MET A 1 -0.39 -44.56 38.69
N LYS A 2 0.20 -45.70 38.27
CA LYS A 2 1.01 -45.80 37.04
C LYS A 2 0.26 -45.47 35.73
N ARG A 3 -1.05 -45.74 35.63
CA ARG A 3 -1.87 -45.42 34.44
C ARG A 3 -2.25 -43.93 34.32
N ILE A 4 -2.35 -43.20 35.43
CA ILE A 4 -2.62 -41.74 35.44
C ILE A 4 -1.34 -40.98 35.03
N LEU A 5 -0.18 -41.47 35.47
CA LEU A 5 1.13 -40.90 35.10
C LEU A 5 1.40 -40.97 33.58
N LEU A 6 0.91 -42.03 32.92
CA LEU A 6 1.06 -42.24 31.47
C LEU A 6 0.16 -41.30 30.64
N ILE A 7 -1.00 -40.89 31.16
CA ILE A 7 -1.92 -39.94 30.50
C ILE A 7 -1.37 -38.52 30.62
N VAL A 8 -0.75 -38.17 31.74
CA VAL A 8 -0.10 -36.86 31.93
C VAL A 8 1.12 -36.71 31.03
N LEU A 9 1.89 -37.77 30.77
CA LEU A 9 3.08 -37.74 29.90
C LEU A 9 2.75 -37.54 28.41
N LEU A 10 1.54 -37.91 27.96
CA LEU A 10 1.10 -37.81 26.57
C LEU A 10 0.42 -36.46 26.22
N ILE A 11 0.05 -35.65 27.21
CA ILE A 11 -0.62 -34.35 26.99
C ILE A 11 0.40 -33.19 26.91
N VAL A 12 1.60 -33.36 27.44
CA VAL A 12 2.64 -32.30 27.47
C VAL A 12 3.27 -31.96 26.11
N PRO A 13 3.38 -32.84 25.09
CA PRO A 13 3.97 -32.45 23.81
C PRO A 13 3.02 -31.64 22.91
N ALA A 14 1.71 -31.57 23.20
CA ALA A 14 0.74 -30.90 22.33
C ALA A 14 0.77 -29.35 22.44
N PHE A 15 1.46 -28.79 23.44
CA PHE A 15 1.47 -27.33 23.69
C PHE A 15 2.61 -26.56 23.00
N PHE A 16 3.43 -27.20 22.16
CA PHE A 16 4.55 -26.55 21.46
C PHE A 16 4.39 -26.44 19.95
N ALA A 17 3.17 -26.46 19.42
CA ALA A 17 2.92 -25.89 18.09
C ALA A 17 3.06 -24.36 18.18
N LYS A 18 4.30 -23.86 18.27
CA LYS A 18 4.58 -22.44 18.11
C LYS A 18 4.28 -22.10 16.65
N ALA A 19 3.24 -21.30 16.43
CA ALA A 19 3.14 -20.54 15.19
C ALA A 19 4.47 -19.80 15.01
N GLN A 20 5.17 -20.04 13.89
CA GLN A 20 6.41 -19.36 13.55
C GLN A 20 6.05 -17.95 13.08
N GLU A 21 5.95 -17.04 14.04
CA GLU A 21 5.93 -15.61 13.80
C GLU A 21 7.34 -15.13 13.43
N LEU A 22 7.45 -14.41 12.32
CA LEU A 22 8.65 -13.67 11.97
C LEU A 22 8.53 -12.25 12.51
N THR A 23 9.26 -11.99 13.59
CA THR A 23 9.48 -10.64 14.11
C THR A 23 10.85 -10.15 13.66
N GLY A 24 10.91 -8.92 13.16
CA GLY A 24 12.16 -8.32 12.72
C GLY A 24 12.09 -6.80 12.62
N LYS A 25 13.20 -6.22 12.20
CA LYS A 25 13.35 -4.79 12.01
C LYS A 25 13.92 -4.51 10.62
N VAL A 26 13.40 -3.49 9.95
CA VAL A 26 13.93 -3.04 8.67
C VAL A 26 14.73 -1.76 8.87
N ILE A 27 15.94 -1.72 8.32
CA ILE A 27 16.85 -0.58 8.43
C ILE A 27 17.39 -0.16 7.07
N ASP A 28 17.75 1.11 6.97
CA ASP A 28 18.39 1.70 5.82
C ASP A 28 19.87 1.27 5.76
N GLY A 29 20.30 0.75 4.62
CA GLY A 29 21.67 0.24 4.46
C GLY A 29 22.76 1.29 4.54
N LYS A 30 22.46 2.56 4.26
CA LYS A 30 23.43 3.66 4.26
C LYS A 30 23.54 4.34 5.62
N THR A 31 22.41 4.60 6.27
CA THR A 31 22.29 5.40 7.50
C THR A 31 22.09 4.55 8.74
N GLN A 32 21.74 3.27 8.58
CA GLN A 32 21.35 2.35 9.66
C GLN A 32 20.10 2.80 10.43
N ALA A 33 19.40 3.83 9.95
CA ALA A 33 18.16 4.31 10.55
C ALA A 33 17.02 3.29 10.33
N PRO A 34 16.08 3.17 11.29
CA PRO A 34 14.90 2.34 11.08
C PRO A 34 14.04 2.85 9.92
N LEU A 35 13.59 1.94 9.07
CA LEU A 35 12.69 2.26 7.97
C LEU A 35 11.23 2.01 8.38
N GLN A 36 10.51 3.11 8.59
CA GLN A 36 9.08 3.09 8.81
C GLN A 36 8.30 2.82 7.52
N TYR A 37 7.16 2.16 7.68
CA TYR A 37 6.24 1.87 6.59
C TYR A 37 6.89 1.13 5.41
N VAL A 38 7.67 0.09 5.69
CA VAL A 38 8.14 -0.86 4.69
C VAL A 38 7.08 -1.94 4.54
N ASN A 39 6.74 -2.26 3.31
CA ASN A 39 5.82 -3.34 2.99
C ASN A 39 6.54 -4.68 3.16
N VAL A 40 6.01 -5.55 4.02
CA VAL A 40 6.55 -6.90 4.30
C VAL A 40 5.47 -7.91 3.99
N GLY A 41 5.66 -8.79 3.01
CA GLY A 41 4.61 -9.74 2.65
C GLY A 41 5.09 -10.93 1.84
N VAL A 42 4.20 -11.90 1.70
CA VAL A 42 4.42 -13.12 0.91
C VAL A 42 3.98 -12.87 -0.52
N MET A 43 4.86 -13.14 -1.48
CA MET A 43 4.60 -12.91 -2.89
C MET A 43 3.37 -13.68 -3.38
N GLY A 44 2.41 -12.98 -3.98
CA GLY A 44 1.19 -13.55 -4.56
C GLY A 44 0.13 -13.97 -3.54
N LYS A 45 0.31 -13.66 -2.25
CA LYS A 45 -0.63 -14.05 -1.19
C LYS A 45 -1.09 -12.85 -0.39
N SER A 46 -2.31 -12.91 0.12
CA SER A 46 -2.89 -11.93 1.04
C SER A 46 -2.33 -12.01 2.47
N ILE A 47 -1.00 -12.20 2.58
CA ILE A 47 -0.27 -12.34 3.84
C ILE A 47 0.83 -11.30 3.86
N GLY A 48 0.70 -10.35 4.77
CA GLY A 48 1.63 -9.24 4.86
C GLY A 48 1.28 -8.27 5.97
N THR A 49 2.22 -7.36 6.20
CA THR A 49 2.16 -6.30 7.18
C THR A 49 3.00 -5.13 6.70
N VAL A 50 3.07 -4.07 7.50
CA VAL A 50 3.86 -2.87 7.25
C VAL A 50 4.67 -2.56 8.50
N THR A 51 5.93 -2.11 8.35
CA THR A 51 6.75 -1.78 9.52
C THR A 51 6.21 -0.57 10.29
N GLY A 52 6.36 -0.61 11.61
CA GLY A 52 6.05 0.50 12.50
C GLY A 52 7.06 1.65 12.41
N LYS A 53 6.88 2.68 13.25
CA LYS A 53 7.73 3.88 13.28
C LYS A 53 9.19 3.59 13.64
N ASP A 54 9.43 2.54 14.39
CA ASP A 54 10.76 2.08 14.80
C ASP A 54 11.35 1.04 13.82
N GLY A 55 10.69 0.81 12.68
CA GLY A 55 11.07 -0.17 11.67
C GLY A 55 10.72 -1.62 12.02
N SER A 56 10.09 -1.88 13.17
CA SER A 56 9.72 -3.23 13.58
C SER A 56 8.52 -3.76 12.80
N PHE A 57 8.44 -5.07 12.63
CA PHE A 57 7.27 -5.77 12.12
C PHE A 57 7.11 -7.13 12.80
N ASN A 58 5.88 -7.67 12.75
CA ASN A 58 5.55 -9.05 13.08
C ASN A 58 4.62 -9.60 12.00
N LEU A 59 4.92 -10.79 11.49
CA LEU A 59 4.10 -11.49 10.51
C LEU A 59 4.08 -13.00 10.80
N ASN A 60 2.89 -13.58 10.89
CA ASN A 60 2.73 -15.03 11.00
C ASN A 60 2.94 -15.69 9.62
N LEU A 61 3.91 -16.59 9.54
CA LEU A 61 4.33 -17.27 8.30
C LEU A 61 4.33 -18.80 8.43
N SER A 62 3.69 -19.32 9.47
CA SER A 62 3.77 -20.73 9.89
C SER A 62 3.42 -21.73 8.79
N ASP A 63 2.43 -21.41 7.96
CA ASP A 63 1.89 -22.31 6.93
C ASP A 63 2.59 -22.15 5.57
N HIS A 64 3.64 -21.31 5.50
CA HIS A 64 4.25 -20.84 4.26
C HIS A 64 5.80 -20.91 4.20
N PRO A 65 6.46 -21.92 4.79
CA PRO A 65 7.93 -21.93 4.90
C PRO A 65 8.66 -21.97 3.54
N ASN A 66 8.00 -22.47 2.49
CA ASN A 66 8.59 -22.59 1.16
C ASN A 66 8.30 -21.40 0.24
N ASP A 67 7.47 -20.44 0.66
CA ASP A 67 7.18 -19.28 -0.16
C ASP A 67 8.27 -18.20 -0.04
N THR A 68 8.12 -17.15 -0.86
CA THR A 68 9.04 -16.00 -0.90
C THR A 68 8.49 -14.84 -0.08
N LEU A 69 9.21 -14.46 0.96
CA LEU A 69 9.04 -13.20 1.67
C LEU A 69 9.66 -12.07 0.84
N ARG A 70 8.95 -10.96 0.70
CA ARG A 70 9.47 -9.74 0.08
C ARG A 70 9.26 -8.54 0.98
N LEU A 71 10.32 -7.76 1.12
CA LEU A 71 10.34 -6.46 1.78
C LEU A 71 10.55 -5.40 0.70
N SER A 72 9.67 -4.39 0.65
CA SER A 72 9.74 -3.37 -0.39
C SER A 72 9.31 -2.00 0.12
N MET A 73 9.96 -0.96 -0.40
CA MET A 73 9.68 0.43 -0.12
C MET A 73 10.08 1.25 -1.35
N VAL A 74 9.28 2.25 -1.69
CA VAL A 74 9.63 3.18 -2.78
C VAL A 74 10.96 3.88 -2.48
N GLY A 75 11.82 3.99 -3.50
CA GLY A 75 13.17 4.53 -3.36
C GLY A 75 14.21 3.52 -2.84
N TYR A 76 13.85 2.25 -2.65
CA TYR A 76 14.76 1.18 -2.21
C TYR A 76 14.73 -0.02 -3.14
N VAL A 77 15.84 -0.75 -3.19
CA VAL A 77 15.91 -2.05 -3.85
C VAL A 77 15.13 -3.07 -3.02
N PRO A 78 14.13 -3.77 -3.60
CA PRO A 78 13.39 -4.80 -2.87
C PRO A 78 14.29 -5.95 -2.42
N LEU A 79 14.03 -6.45 -1.21
CA LEU A 79 14.76 -7.56 -0.62
C LEU A 79 13.85 -8.78 -0.54
N THR A 80 14.35 -9.96 -0.93
CA THR A 80 13.58 -11.20 -0.97
C THR A 80 14.30 -12.35 -0.29
N PHE A 81 13.56 -13.18 0.43
CA PHE A 81 14.05 -14.38 1.07
C PHE A 81 13.08 -15.55 0.89
N LYS A 82 13.61 -16.77 0.90
CA LYS A 82 12.78 -17.92 1.24
C LYS A 82 12.38 -17.80 2.71
N ILE A 83 11.10 -18.03 3.02
CA ILE A 83 10.58 -17.81 4.38
C ILE A 83 11.30 -18.67 5.41
N ALA A 84 11.54 -19.95 5.13
CA ALA A 84 12.31 -20.82 6.02
C ALA A 84 13.69 -20.25 6.38
N ASP A 85 14.37 -19.62 5.42
CA ASP A 85 15.68 -19.02 5.66
C ASP A 85 15.53 -17.78 6.56
N ALA A 86 14.56 -16.91 6.25
CA ALA A 86 14.27 -15.72 7.05
C ALA A 86 13.89 -16.06 8.51
N ILE A 87 13.15 -17.15 8.74
CA ILE A 87 12.80 -17.64 10.08
C ILE A 87 14.02 -18.17 10.83
N ASN A 88 14.96 -18.82 10.14
CA ASN A 88 16.17 -19.39 10.75
C ASN A 88 17.33 -18.39 10.89
N MET A 89 17.25 -17.20 10.29
CA MET A 89 18.27 -16.15 10.45
C MET A 89 18.46 -15.78 11.92
N ARG A 90 19.72 -15.70 12.35
CA ARG A 90 20.08 -15.36 13.74
C ARG A 90 19.87 -13.88 14.04
N ASP A 91 20.25 -13.02 13.09
CA ASP A 91 19.94 -11.59 13.12
C ASP A 91 18.62 -11.34 12.37
N LYS A 92 17.71 -10.59 13.00
CA LYS A 92 16.40 -10.22 12.44
C LYS A 92 16.36 -8.79 11.92
N ASN A 93 17.53 -8.21 11.63
CA ASN A 93 17.65 -6.97 10.89
C ASN A 93 17.67 -7.23 9.38
N PHE A 94 16.71 -6.63 8.69
CA PHE A 94 16.58 -6.67 7.23
C PHE A 94 17.03 -5.33 6.66
N VAL A 95 18.05 -5.36 5.79
CA VAL A 95 18.70 -4.14 5.30
C VAL A 95 18.21 -3.82 3.89
N LEU A 96 17.49 -2.71 3.71
CA LEU A 96 17.13 -2.21 2.39
C LEU A 96 18.18 -1.21 1.90
N GLN A 97 18.66 -1.41 0.68
CA GLN A 97 19.59 -0.49 0.03
C GLN A 97 18.82 0.58 -0.73
N PRO A 98 19.15 1.88 -0.55
CA PRO A 98 18.57 2.94 -1.37
C PRO A 98 18.79 2.64 -2.87
N ALA A 99 17.74 2.78 -3.66
CA ALA A 99 17.86 2.65 -5.10
C ALA A 99 18.55 3.89 -5.68
N THR A 100 19.57 3.70 -6.52
CA THR A 100 20.14 4.77 -7.32
C THR A 100 19.15 5.16 -8.42
N MET A 101 18.35 6.20 -8.18
CA MET A 101 17.39 6.69 -9.18
C MET A 101 17.96 7.89 -9.93
N GLN A 102 17.95 7.83 -11.26
CA GLN A 102 18.10 9.03 -12.09
C GLN A 102 16.79 9.81 -12.06
N LEU A 103 16.87 11.10 -11.74
CA LEU A 103 15.75 12.02 -11.89
C LEU A 103 15.49 12.23 -13.38
N ASN A 104 14.24 12.10 -13.81
CA ASN A 104 13.86 12.45 -15.17
C ASN A 104 14.02 13.95 -15.35
N GLU A 105 14.66 14.35 -16.46
CA GLU A 105 14.83 15.74 -16.82
C GLU A 105 13.45 16.40 -17.04
N VAL A 106 13.21 17.53 -16.37
CA VAL A 106 12.00 18.31 -16.58
C VAL A 106 12.13 19.02 -17.92
N LYS A 107 11.37 18.57 -18.92
CA LYS A 107 11.28 19.26 -20.22
C LYS A 107 10.54 20.59 -20.05
N VAL A 108 11.30 21.67 -19.88
CA VAL A 108 10.75 23.04 -19.94
C VAL A 108 10.45 23.36 -21.40
N SER A 109 9.20 23.72 -21.70
CA SER A 109 8.79 24.17 -23.03
C SER A 109 8.01 25.48 -22.92
N ASN A 110 8.03 26.29 -23.97
CA ASN A 110 7.20 27.50 -24.09
C ASN A 110 5.70 27.19 -24.34
N HIS A 111 5.24 25.98 -24.02
CA HIS A 111 3.85 25.58 -24.21
C HIS A 111 2.96 26.26 -23.18
N LYS A 112 1.77 26.70 -23.61
CA LYS A 112 0.73 27.20 -22.70
C LYS A 112 0.11 26.01 -21.98
N TRP A 113 0.64 25.71 -20.81
CA TRP A 113 0.12 24.66 -19.94
C TRP A 113 -1.33 24.92 -19.56
N LYS A 114 -2.18 23.91 -19.73
CA LYS A 114 -3.59 23.94 -19.36
C LYS A 114 -3.83 23.02 -18.18
N GLN A 115 -4.37 23.59 -17.10
CA GLN A 115 -4.84 22.81 -15.96
C GLN A 115 -6.16 22.12 -16.28
N VAL A 116 -6.27 20.86 -15.86
CA VAL A 116 -7.48 20.05 -16.00
C VAL A 116 -7.67 19.16 -14.78
N ILE A 117 -8.93 18.81 -14.51
CA ILE A 117 -9.27 17.77 -13.53
C ILE A 117 -9.50 16.47 -14.31
N LEU A 118 -8.77 15.42 -13.92
CA LEU A 118 -8.88 14.07 -14.46
C LEU A 118 -9.42 13.11 -13.39
N GLY A 119 -10.20 12.11 -13.79
CA GLY A 119 -10.79 11.13 -12.87
C GLY A 119 -12.24 11.46 -12.50
N ASN A 120 -12.69 10.92 -11.37
CA ASN A 120 -14.08 10.99 -10.93
C ASN A 120 -14.24 12.00 -9.79
N THR A 121 -15.07 13.02 -10.01
CA THR A 121 -15.30 14.11 -9.04
C THR A 121 -16.56 13.90 -8.20
N THR A 122 -17.18 12.71 -8.24
CA THR A 122 -18.38 12.40 -7.45
C THR A 122 -18.16 12.67 -5.96
N ARG A 123 -19.17 13.28 -5.34
CA ARG A 123 -19.29 13.46 -3.88
C ARG A 123 -20.49 12.70 -3.30
N SER A 124 -20.94 11.67 -4.02
CA SER A 124 -22.11 10.86 -3.62
C SER A 124 -21.94 10.34 -2.19
N LYS A 125 -23.03 10.42 -1.41
CA LYS A 125 -23.14 9.77 -0.10
C LYS A 125 -23.85 8.41 -0.19
N ASN A 126 -24.66 8.22 -1.23
CA ASN A 126 -25.49 7.03 -1.43
C ASN A 126 -24.78 5.90 -2.19
N THR A 127 -23.77 6.25 -2.99
CA THR A 127 -22.90 5.28 -3.65
C THR A 127 -21.51 5.51 -3.10
N ASN A 128 -20.98 4.48 -2.44
CA ASN A 128 -19.70 4.54 -1.78
C ASN A 128 -18.97 3.20 -1.91
N ALA A 129 -17.68 3.23 -1.63
CA ALA A 129 -16.85 2.04 -1.54
C ALA A 129 -15.83 2.23 -0.42
N SER A 130 -15.39 1.12 0.15
CA SER A 130 -14.40 1.08 1.23
C SER A 130 -13.37 0.00 0.91
N PHE A 131 -12.29 0.01 1.67
CA PHE A 131 -11.34 -1.08 1.75
C PHE A 131 -12.01 -2.40 2.13
N ASN A 132 -11.52 -3.50 1.57
CA ASN A 132 -11.98 -4.85 1.90
C ASN A 132 -11.57 -5.24 3.33
N THR A 133 -10.40 -4.75 3.80
CA THR A 133 -9.92 -4.99 5.17
C THR A 133 -9.21 -3.76 5.75
N GLY A 134 -9.20 -3.59 7.07
CA GLY A 134 -8.41 -2.53 7.75
C GLY A 134 -6.95 -2.91 8.02
N ARG A 135 -6.42 -3.90 7.28
CA ARG A 135 -5.08 -4.45 7.51
C ARG A 135 -4.00 -3.60 6.82
N PRO A 136 -2.81 -3.45 7.42
CA PRO A 136 -1.70 -2.81 6.75
C PRO A 136 -1.35 -3.49 5.42
N GLY A 137 -1.09 -2.69 4.39
CA GLY A 137 -0.84 -3.14 3.03
C GLY A 137 -2.10 -3.34 2.18
N ASN A 138 -3.31 -3.26 2.77
CA ASN A 138 -4.52 -3.27 1.97
C ASN A 138 -4.62 -1.96 1.18
N GLU A 139 -4.90 -2.08 -0.12
CA GLU A 139 -4.81 -0.98 -1.07
C GLU A 139 -6.02 -1.00 -2.00
N ILE A 140 -6.56 0.19 -2.29
CA ILE A 140 -7.72 0.40 -3.16
C ILE A 140 -7.49 1.61 -4.06
N GLY A 141 -7.93 1.53 -5.31
CA GLY A 141 -7.77 2.64 -6.23
C GLY A 141 -8.58 2.52 -7.52
N THR A 142 -8.28 3.42 -8.45
CA THR A 142 -8.92 3.46 -9.77
C THR A 142 -7.93 3.86 -10.86
N ILE A 143 -8.29 3.54 -12.10
CA ILE A 143 -7.55 3.96 -13.30
C ILE A 143 -8.06 5.33 -13.75
N ILE A 144 -7.15 6.28 -13.90
CA ILE A 144 -7.41 7.61 -14.46
C ILE A 144 -6.81 7.69 -15.86
N LYS A 145 -7.62 8.11 -16.83
CA LYS A 145 -7.18 8.35 -18.22
C LYS A 145 -6.69 9.79 -18.36
N ILE A 146 -5.59 9.98 -19.09
CA ILE A 146 -5.12 11.31 -19.49
C ILE A 146 -5.64 11.68 -20.87
N LYS A 147 -5.62 12.98 -21.18
CA LYS A 147 -6.04 13.51 -22.49
C LYS A 147 -4.87 13.83 -23.42
N LYS A 148 -3.71 14.19 -22.87
CA LYS A 148 -2.47 14.48 -23.62
C LYS A 148 -1.27 13.91 -22.88
N SER A 149 -0.20 13.64 -23.62
CA SER A 149 1.07 13.20 -23.08
C SER A 149 2.17 14.21 -23.44
N PRO A 150 3.11 14.51 -22.52
CA PRO A 150 3.10 14.12 -21.11
C PRO A 150 2.04 14.92 -20.31
N THR A 151 1.60 14.38 -19.17
CA THR A 151 0.75 15.08 -18.20
C THR A 151 1.46 15.12 -16.83
N TYR A 152 1.51 16.29 -16.22
CA TYR A 152 2.09 16.51 -14.88
C TYR A 152 0.98 16.47 -13.83
N LEU A 153 1.14 15.65 -12.80
CA LEU A 153 0.17 15.57 -11.71
C LEU A 153 0.49 16.63 -10.65
N LYS A 154 -0.50 17.43 -10.27
CA LYS A 154 -0.32 18.60 -9.38
C LYS A 154 -0.97 18.42 -8.01
N GLN A 155 -2.16 17.83 -7.97
CA GLN A 155 -2.86 17.59 -6.70
C GLN A 155 -3.76 16.37 -6.81
N PHE A 156 -3.71 15.48 -5.84
CA PHE A 156 -4.67 14.39 -5.71
C PHE A 156 -5.82 14.79 -4.78
N ASN A 157 -7.04 14.39 -5.14
CA ASN A 157 -8.22 14.52 -4.30
C ASN A 157 -8.99 13.20 -4.23
N ALA A 158 -9.49 12.85 -3.05
CA ALA A 158 -10.45 11.76 -2.86
C ALA A 158 -11.62 12.23 -1.99
N SER A 159 -12.83 12.10 -2.52
CA SER A 159 -14.05 12.45 -1.78
C SER A 159 -14.44 11.35 -0.80
N LEU A 160 -14.79 11.74 0.43
CA LEU A 160 -15.21 10.84 1.50
C LEU A 160 -16.73 10.94 1.69
N SER A 161 -17.42 9.79 1.71
CA SER A 161 -18.84 9.74 2.03
C SER A 161 -19.06 9.77 3.54
N SER A 162 -18.26 9.00 4.29
CA SER A 162 -18.26 8.99 5.75
C SER A 162 -16.92 8.51 6.28
N THR A 163 -16.58 8.95 7.49
CA THR A 163 -15.42 8.48 8.23
C THR A 163 -15.84 8.16 9.65
N LEU A 164 -15.60 6.94 10.11
CA LEU A 164 -15.66 6.60 11.52
C LEU A 164 -14.23 6.46 12.00
N MET A 165 -13.69 7.44 12.71
CA MET A 165 -12.33 7.43 13.25
C MET A 165 -12.26 8.24 14.55
N THR A 166 -11.32 7.91 15.42
CA THR A 166 -11.17 8.54 16.74
C THR A 166 -10.39 9.86 16.67
N ASP A 167 -9.33 9.90 15.86
CA ASP A 167 -8.47 11.09 15.68
C ASP A 167 -8.09 11.27 14.20
N SER A 168 -7.01 10.62 13.77
CA SER A 168 -6.49 10.76 12.43
C SER A 168 -5.87 9.48 11.89
N VAL A 169 -5.97 9.33 10.58
CA VAL A 169 -5.42 8.22 9.81
C VAL A 169 -4.36 8.71 8.88
N THR A 170 -3.24 7.99 8.78
CA THR A 170 -2.27 8.17 7.70
C THR A 170 -2.35 7.00 6.73
N MET A 171 -2.43 7.31 5.43
CA MET A 171 -2.36 6.34 4.34
C MET A 171 -1.24 6.71 3.38
N ARG A 172 -0.71 5.72 2.67
CA ARG A 172 0.21 5.94 1.56
C ARG A 172 -0.60 6.15 0.28
N LEU A 173 -0.23 7.17 -0.48
CA LEU A 173 -0.76 7.44 -1.82
C LEU A 173 0.22 6.89 -2.85
N ASN A 174 -0.27 6.07 -3.76
CA ASN A 174 0.55 5.45 -4.80
C ASN A 174 0.02 5.76 -6.20
N PHE A 175 0.96 5.87 -7.16
CA PHE A 175 0.68 6.02 -8.58
C PHE A 175 1.42 4.94 -9.35
N TYR A 176 0.75 4.27 -10.28
CA TYR A 176 1.34 3.17 -11.03
C TYR A 176 1.11 3.32 -12.54
N THR A 177 2.08 2.85 -13.31
CA THR A 177 1.86 2.44 -14.70
C THR A 177 0.88 1.26 -14.73
N ILE A 178 0.28 1.05 -15.90
CA ILE A 178 -0.70 -0.02 -16.10
C ILE A 178 -0.16 -1.00 -17.12
N LYS A 179 -0.25 -2.30 -16.81
CA LYS A 179 0.04 -3.40 -17.72
C LYS A 179 -1.12 -4.39 -17.69
N ASN A 180 -1.62 -4.81 -18.85
CA ASN A 180 -2.76 -5.72 -18.97
C ASN A 180 -4.00 -5.28 -18.17
N GLY A 181 -4.21 -3.97 -18.05
CA GLY A 181 -5.36 -3.39 -17.33
C GLY A 181 -5.25 -3.40 -15.80
N LEU A 182 -4.09 -3.79 -15.24
CA LEU A 182 -3.80 -3.80 -13.81
C LEU A 182 -2.56 -2.94 -13.46
N PRO A 183 -2.42 -2.51 -12.19
CA PRO A 183 -1.25 -1.74 -11.75
C PRO A 183 0.04 -2.56 -11.88
N ASN A 184 1.14 -1.91 -12.30
CA ASN A 184 2.41 -2.59 -12.61
C ASN A 184 3.61 -1.99 -11.84
N GLN A 185 4.16 -0.86 -12.30
CA GLN A 185 5.32 -0.20 -11.69
C GLN A 185 4.93 1.12 -11.08
N LEU A 186 5.46 1.44 -9.90
CA LEU A 186 5.33 2.73 -9.25
C LEU A 186 5.90 3.86 -10.13
N LEU A 187 5.21 4.99 -10.15
CA LEU A 187 5.59 6.20 -10.88
C LEU A 187 6.35 7.18 -9.99
N GLN A 188 6.02 7.25 -8.70
CA GLN A 188 6.73 8.08 -7.74
C GLN A 188 8.00 7.37 -7.22
N ASN A 189 9.00 8.17 -6.86
CA ASN A 189 10.31 7.71 -6.36
C ASN A 189 10.49 7.87 -4.84
N GLN A 190 9.51 8.46 -4.15
CA GLN A 190 9.49 8.66 -2.72
C GLN A 190 8.08 8.44 -2.16
N ASN A 191 7.96 8.14 -0.87
CA ASN A 191 6.66 7.92 -0.25
C ASN A 191 5.84 9.20 -0.25
N ILE A 192 4.55 9.07 -0.59
CA ILE A 192 3.56 10.13 -0.42
C ILE A 192 2.60 9.68 0.66
N PHE A 193 2.46 10.47 1.71
CA PHE A 193 1.52 10.19 2.79
C PHE A 193 0.40 11.23 2.79
N VAL A 194 -0.82 10.76 3.03
CA VAL A 194 -1.99 11.59 3.25
C VAL A 194 -2.53 11.34 4.65
N THR A 195 -2.84 12.43 5.36
CA THR A 195 -3.42 12.35 6.71
C THR A 195 -4.85 12.84 6.67
N ILE A 196 -5.76 11.98 7.13
CA ILE A 196 -7.18 12.28 7.25
C ILE A 196 -7.47 12.51 8.71
N LYS A 197 -8.08 13.64 9.02
CA LYS A 197 -8.55 13.98 10.35
C LYS A 197 -10.06 13.74 10.45
N LYS A 198 -10.52 13.42 11.66
CA LYS A 198 -11.95 13.31 11.96
C LYS A 198 -12.73 14.52 11.44
N GLY A 199 -13.82 14.25 10.72
CA GLY A 199 -14.72 15.26 10.19
C GLY A 199 -14.34 15.81 8.81
N GLN A 200 -13.21 15.39 8.22
CA GLN A 200 -12.90 15.73 6.84
C GLN A 200 -13.80 14.96 5.86
N ASP A 201 -14.25 15.64 4.81
CA ASP A 201 -15.05 15.06 3.73
C ASP A 201 -14.24 14.88 2.42
N MET A 202 -12.97 15.27 2.45
CA MET A 202 -12.06 15.21 1.32
C MET A 202 -10.62 15.02 1.78
N ILE A 203 -9.92 14.12 1.10
CA ILE A 203 -8.46 13.98 1.16
C ILE A 203 -7.90 14.87 0.06
N THR A 204 -6.86 15.64 0.39
CA THR A 204 -6.11 16.45 -0.58
C THR A 204 -4.62 16.24 -0.36
N ALA A 205 -3.86 16.06 -1.45
CA ALA A 205 -2.41 15.93 -1.42
C ALA A 205 -1.76 16.76 -2.54
N ASP A 206 -0.83 17.64 -2.16
CA ASP A 206 0.03 18.33 -3.12
C ASP A 206 1.04 17.35 -3.74
N LEU A 207 1.07 17.29 -5.07
CA LEU A 207 1.92 16.39 -5.83
C LEU A 207 3.14 17.10 -6.46
N ASN A 208 3.19 18.43 -6.41
CA ASN A 208 4.30 19.20 -6.99
C ASN A 208 5.68 18.76 -6.47
N PRO A 209 5.90 18.50 -5.15
CA PRO A 209 7.19 18.06 -4.65
C PRO A 209 7.69 16.72 -5.20
N TYR A 210 6.78 15.92 -5.79
CA TYR A 210 7.06 14.57 -6.26
C TYR A 210 7.29 14.51 -7.79
N ASN A 211 7.03 15.60 -8.52
CA ASN A 211 7.24 15.71 -9.97
C ASN A 211 6.73 14.49 -10.77
N ILE A 212 5.54 14.01 -10.44
CA ILE A 212 4.98 12.82 -11.11
C ILE A 212 4.50 13.20 -12.50
N VAL A 213 5.10 12.56 -13.50
CA VAL A 213 4.74 12.71 -14.92
C VAL A 213 4.22 11.38 -15.44
N VAL A 214 3.15 11.44 -16.22
CA VAL A 214 2.54 10.26 -16.84
C VAL A 214 2.41 10.46 -18.36
N GLU A 215 2.64 9.39 -19.10
CA GLU A 215 2.57 9.40 -20.58
C GLU A 215 1.34 8.66 -21.13
N ASP A 216 0.64 7.91 -20.28
CA ASP A 216 -0.62 7.21 -20.59
C ASP A 216 -1.52 7.23 -19.32
N LYS A 217 -2.69 6.59 -19.40
CA LYS A 217 -3.51 6.27 -18.24
C LYS A 217 -2.67 5.65 -17.12
N PHE A 218 -3.01 6.00 -15.89
CA PHE A 218 -2.31 5.56 -14.71
C PHE A 218 -3.30 5.06 -13.67
N PHE A 219 -2.83 4.26 -12.73
CA PHE A 219 -3.60 3.84 -11.58
C PHE A 219 -3.20 4.70 -10.37
N VAL A 220 -4.17 5.13 -9.58
CA VAL A 220 -3.95 5.86 -8.33
C VAL A 220 -4.71 5.16 -7.20
N SER A 221 -4.05 5.02 -6.05
CA SER A 221 -4.56 4.24 -4.93
C SER A 221 -4.15 4.81 -3.57
N LEU A 222 -4.92 4.42 -2.56
CA LEU A 222 -4.59 4.63 -1.15
C LEU A 222 -4.33 3.27 -0.49
N GLU A 223 -3.31 3.21 0.35
CA GLU A 223 -2.86 2.01 1.05
C GLU A 223 -2.77 2.26 2.57
N TRP A 224 -3.28 1.31 3.35
CA TRP A 224 -3.14 1.31 4.80
C TRP A 224 -1.69 1.08 5.21
N VAL A 225 -1.09 2.00 5.97
CA VAL A 225 0.28 1.84 6.49
C VAL A 225 0.34 1.51 7.98
N LYS A 226 -0.80 1.56 8.66
CA LYS A 226 -0.95 1.20 10.06
C LYS A 226 -2.28 0.48 10.24
N GLU A 227 -2.30 -0.44 11.21
CA GLU A 227 -3.52 -1.16 11.55
C GLU A 227 -4.58 -0.19 12.07
N SER A 228 -5.74 -0.23 11.43
CA SER A 228 -6.83 0.72 11.62
C SER A 228 -8.12 -0.02 11.99
N ARG A 229 -8.03 -1.10 12.79
CA ARG A 229 -9.19 -1.94 13.14
C ARG A 229 -10.39 -1.19 13.71
N ALA A 230 -10.21 0.03 14.22
CA ALA A 230 -11.26 0.88 14.76
C ALA A 230 -11.78 1.94 13.77
N GLU A 231 -11.19 2.08 12.58
CA GLU A 231 -11.50 3.16 11.66
C GLU A 231 -12.06 2.63 10.33
N ASN A 232 -13.18 3.21 9.90
CA ASN A 232 -13.81 2.90 8.63
C ASN A 232 -13.80 4.14 7.75
N ILE A 233 -13.23 4.03 6.57
CA ILE A 233 -13.15 5.10 5.58
C ILE A 233 -13.97 4.71 4.36
N TRP A 234 -15.06 5.44 4.14
CA TRP A 234 -15.90 5.28 2.97
C TRP A 234 -15.64 6.40 1.99
N PHE A 235 -15.25 6.03 0.77
CA PHE A 235 -15.07 6.95 -0.34
C PHE A 235 -16.37 7.11 -1.10
N SER A 236 -16.68 8.34 -1.50
CA SER A 236 -17.74 8.57 -2.49
C SER A 236 -17.41 7.80 -3.78
N ALA A 237 -18.43 7.25 -4.42
CA ALA A 237 -18.28 6.52 -5.66
C ALA A 237 -19.43 6.80 -6.64
N SER A 238 -19.32 6.31 -7.87
CA SER A 238 -20.42 6.35 -8.86
C SER A 238 -20.41 5.11 -9.73
N LEU A 239 -21.58 4.76 -10.27
CA LEU A 239 -21.73 3.65 -11.21
C LEU A 239 -21.19 4.03 -12.60
N PHE A 240 -20.71 3.03 -13.33
CA PHE A 240 -20.16 3.13 -14.69
C PHE A 240 -18.99 4.10 -14.87
N SER A 241 -18.33 4.51 -13.78
CA SER A 241 -17.20 5.45 -13.80
C SER A 241 -15.83 4.78 -13.78
N GLY A 242 -15.78 3.46 -13.99
CA GLY A 242 -14.56 2.67 -14.01
C GLY A 242 -14.75 1.36 -13.27
N ALA A 243 -13.64 0.83 -12.75
CA ALA A 243 -13.65 -0.30 -11.84
C ALA A 243 -12.76 0.05 -10.66
N ILE A 244 -13.11 -0.48 -9.49
CA ILE A 244 -12.22 -0.49 -8.34
C ILE A 244 -11.17 -1.58 -8.60
N ILE A 245 -9.92 -1.27 -8.31
CA ILE A 245 -8.86 -2.28 -8.27
C ILE A 245 -8.28 -2.25 -6.86
N ALA A 246 -8.20 -3.42 -6.24
CA ALA A 246 -7.79 -3.57 -4.85
C ALA A 246 -6.86 -4.78 -4.66
N ARG A 247 -6.15 -4.82 -3.53
CA ARG A 247 -5.42 -6.01 -3.06
C ARG A 247 -5.37 -6.02 -1.55
N GLU A 248 -5.47 -7.18 -0.93
CA GLU A 248 -5.51 -7.29 0.54
C GLU A 248 -4.18 -6.97 1.22
N THR A 249 -3.07 -7.22 0.55
CA THR A 249 -1.73 -6.88 1.01
C THR A 249 -0.88 -6.37 -0.15
N SER A 250 0.16 -5.62 0.18
CA SER A 250 1.05 -5.01 -0.81
C SER A 250 1.73 -6.00 -1.75
N GLN A 251 1.90 -7.27 -1.34
CA GLN A 251 2.50 -8.34 -2.16
C GLN A 251 1.46 -9.35 -2.67
N GLY A 252 0.18 -9.12 -2.37
CA GLY A 252 -0.94 -9.90 -2.88
C GLY A 252 -1.29 -9.56 -4.32
N THR A 253 -2.24 -10.30 -4.87
CA THR A 253 -2.72 -10.15 -6.23
C THR A 253 -3.72 -8.99 -6.33
N TRP A 254 -3.67 -8.27 -7.44
CA TRP A 254 -4.69 -7.26 -7.75
C TRP A 254 -5.99 -7.92 -8.19
N GLU A 255 -7.07 -7.47 -7.60
CA GLU A 255 -8.44 -7.86 -7.92
C GLU A 255 -9.18 -6.65 -8.48
N LYS A 256 -9.88 -6.86 -9.59
CA LYS A 256 -10.66 -5.81 -10.26
C LYS A 256 -12.13 -6.07 -10.03
N GLU A 257 -12.80 -5.12 -9.41
CA GLU A 257 -14.18 -5.26 -8.98
C GLU A 257 -15.11 -4.27 -9.71
N GLY A 258 -16.12 -4.86 -10.35
CA GLY A 258 -17.35 -4.19 -10.74
C GLY A 258 -17.21 -3.05 -11.76
N ILE A 259 -18.24 -2.19 -11.71
CA ILE A 259 -18.44 -1.02 -12.58
C ILE A 259 -18.44 0.29 -11.78
N VAL A 260 -18.04 0.22 -10.50
CA VAL A 260 -18.00 1.36 -9.59
C VAL A 260 -16.64 2.03 -9.72
N GLY A 261 -16.62 3.36 -9.83
CA GLY A 261 -15.38 4.14 -9.74
C GLY A 261 -15.37 4.98 -8.48
N LEU A 262 -14.26 4.92 -7.74
CA LEU A 262 -13.99 5.80 -6.60
C LEU A 262 -13.97 7.26 -7.04
N GLY A 263 -14.42 8.16 -6.18
CA GLY A 263 -14.37 9.63 -6.33
C GLY A 263 -12.97 10.18 -6.17
N PHE A 264 -12.02 9.59 -6.89
CA PHE A 264 -10.62 9.97 -6.95
C PHE A 264 -10.41 10.79 -8.21
N ASN A 265 -9.83 11.97 -8.04
CA ASN A 265 -9.48 12.85 -9.14
C ASN A 265 -8.12 13.50 -8.90
N VAL A 266 -7.51 13.98 -9.99
CA VAL A 266 -6.22 14.63 -9.98
C VAL A 266 -6.33 15.93 -10.76
N LEU A 267 -5.92 17.03 -10.12
CA LEU A 267 -5.56 18.25 -10.84
C LEU A 267 -4.24 17.98 -11.57
N ALA A 268 -4.25 18.16 -12.88
CA ALA A 268 -3.12 17.87 -13.74
C ALA A 268 -2.91 18.99 -14.77
N GLU A 269 -1.76 18.97 -15.42
CA GLU A 269 -1.32 20.01 -16.34
C GLU A 269 -0.66 19.38 -17.58
N TYR A 270 -1.06 19.82 -18.78
CA TYR A 270 -0.50 19.42 -20.08
C TYR A 270 -0.64 20.52 -21.14
#